data_AF-A0A4T8IM83-F1
#
_entry.id   AF-A0A4T8IM83-F1
#
_cell.length_a   1.000
_cell.length_b   1.000
_cell.length_c   1.000
_cell.angle_alpha   90.00
_cell.angle_beta   90.00
_cell.angle_gamma   90.00
#
_symmetry.space_group_name_H-M   'P 1'
#
loop_
_entity.id
_entity.type
_entity.pdbx_description
1 polymer ?
#
loop_
_entity_poly.entity_id
_entity_poly.type
_entity_poly.pdbx_seq_one_letter_code
_entity_poly.pdbx_strand_id
1 'polypeptide(L)'
;MNATNASTTEKGLVQLCSDTDNDSEELAATPKAVKDVMDEAKTKAPLDSPAFTGTPTTPTPPDDAAGLEAANAAFVRKLLAALVGSSPEVLDTLNELAAALGNDPNFATTITNALAGKQPLNDVLTAISALTQRADNLLYFNTDGNASLSLLSEKGRALLAHDTAEAMRTELELNAAATMEPQSDIRDRTPGRLALSGMYGFGQAFTSAEALSFNGQADFVIWLQTVTPGRYAVSIADSSTLLVGTTKFNGIIDVMWSPSDNDGSDSARKFKTLLYYNQYYEDEHSIHCMRYRYSGNSWNATSSLIVYDGNSLAYLMSSTAGNGPFSYYQYPAVGVPIMAVYQGESFGENASLGLGDTVPGSRLGPLAMSAQVSDTGTYASSPQVVIGGAGEYNFPGRYTALSGLGNNYGTQRGFIGLFVRIE
;
A
#
# COMPACT_ATOMS: atom_id res chain seq x y z
N MET A 1 -122.22 -91.97 -53.56
CA MET A 1 -122.60 -90.62 -53.10
C MET A 1 -121.69 -89.62 -53.81
N ASN A 2 -122.24 -88.58 -54.45
CA ASN A 2 -121.45 -87.48 -55.02
C ASN A 2 -121.26 -86.42 -53.92
N ALA A 3 -120.03 -86.14 -53.52
CA ALA A 3 -119.72 -85.08 -52.56
C ALA A 3 -119.38 -83.77 -53.31
N THR A 4 -119.85 -82.63 -52.80
CA THR A 4 -119.61 -81.27 -53.33
C THR A 4 -118.49 -80.56 -52.57
N ASN A 5 -117.81 -79.60 -53.21
CA ASN A 5 -116.74 -78.81 -52.57
C ASN A 5 -117.31 -77.86 -51.49
N ALA A 6 -116.52 -77.54 -50.47
CA ALA A 6 -116.94 -76.60 -49.42
C ALA A 6 -116.76 -75.13 -49.83
N SER A 7 -117.48 -74.24 -49.15
CA SER A 7 -117.29 -72.79 -49.22
C SER A 7 -117.25 -72.19 -47.82
N THR A 8 -117.06 -70.87 -47.72
CA THR A 8 -117.15 -70.15 -46.44
C THR A 8 -118.56 -70.14 -45.84
N THR A 9 -119.59 -70.54 -46.60
CA THR A 9 -121.00 -70.54 -46.19
C THR A 9 -121.66 -71.93 -46.19
N GLU A 10 -121.08 -72.93 -46.85
CA GLU A 10 -121.65 -74.28 -47.01
C GLU A 10 -120.62 -75.39 -46.76
N LYS A 11 -121.07 -76.51 -46.16
CA LYS A 11 -120.19 -77.66 -45.83
C LYS A 11 -119.93 -78.53 -47.08
N GLY A 12 -118.68 -78.98 -47.27
CA GLY A 12 -118.29 -79.85 -48.37
C GLY A 12 -116.87 -80.42 -48.23
N LEU A 13 -116.32 -81.00 -49.31
CA LEU A 13 -114.93 -81.44 -49.40
C LEU A 13 -114.00 -80.25 -49.69
N VAL A 14 -112.82 -80.20 -49.07
CA VAL A 14 -111.83 -79.12 -49.28
C VAL A 14 -110.49 -79.73 -49.64
N GLN A 15 -109.87 -79.19 -50.67
CA GLN A 15 -108.49 -79.53 -51.01
C GLN A 15 -107.53 -78.69 -50.16
N LEU A 16 -106.55 -79.37 -49.56
CA LEU A 16 -105.56 -78.77 -48.69
C LEU A 16 -104.39 -78.24 -49.52
N CYS A 17 -103.91 -77.03 -49.19
CA CYS A 17 -102.75 -76.41 -49.80
C CYS A 17 -101.68 -76.10 -48.73
N SER A 18 -100.41 -76.35 -49.07
CA SER A 18 -99.26 -76.07 -48.21
C SER A 18 -98.37 -74.95 -48.73
N ASP A 19 -98.77 -74.29 -49.81
CA ASP A 19 -98.05 -73.14 -50.36
C ASP A 19 -98.30 -71.92 -49.46
N THR A 20 -97.24 -71.14 -49.22
CA THR A 20 -97.24 -70.01 -48.28
C THR A 20 -97.67 -68.68 -48.93
N ASP A 21 -97.79 -68.67 -50.25
CA ASP A 21 -98.11 -67.52 -51.11
C ASP A 21 -99.31 -67.80 -52.04
N ASN A 22 -100.05 -68.90 -51.82
CA ASN A 22 -101.24 -69.23 -52.60
C ASN A 22 -102.39 -68.25 -52.31
N ASP A 23 -102.89 -67.63 -53.37
CA ASP A 23 -103.96 -66.63 -53.35
C ASP A 23 -105.36 -67.23 -53.60
N SER A 24 -105.46 -68.54 -53.85
CA SER A 24 -106.74 -69.22 -54.08
C SER A 24 -107.61 -69.27 -52.82
N GLU A 25 -108.82 -68.73 -52.92
CA GLU A 25 -109.86 -68.78 -51.88
C GLU A 25 -110.61 -70.12 -51.79
N GLU A 26 -110.40 -71.02 -52.76
CA GLU A 26 -111.06 -72.35 -52.81
C GLU A 26 -110.30 -73.46 -52.05
N LEU A 27 -109.09 -73.17 -51.56
CA LEU A 27 -108.21 -74.14 -50.90
C LEU A 27 -108.03 -73.78 -49.42
N ALA A 28 -108.03 -74.79 -48.53
CA ALA A 28 -107.72 -74.54 -47.12
C ALA A 28 -106.21 -74.61 -46.88
N ALA A 29 -105.68 -73.57 -46.22
CA ALA A 29 -104.32 -73.56 -45.74
C ALA A 29 -104.10 -74.68 -44.71
N THR A 30 -103.01 -75.42 -44.89
CA THR A 30 -102.57 -76.45 -43.93
C THR A 30 -101.86 -75.82 -42.73
N PRO A 31 -101.82 -76.51 -41.56
CA PRO A 31 -101.00 -76.08 -40.43
C PRO A 31 -99.51 -75.87 -40.76
N LYS A 32 -99.01 -76.57 -41.78
CA LYS A 32 -97.66 -76.40 -42.30
C LYS A 32 -97.48 -74.99 -42.90
N ALA A 33 -98.35 -74.58 -43.82
CA ALA A 33 -98.29 -73.24 -44.43
C ALA A 33 -98.39 -72.13 -43.36
N VAL A 34 -99.30 -72.27 -42.39
CA VAL A 34 -99.44 -71.29 -41.29
C VAL A 34 -98.18 -71.23 -40.43
N LYS A 35 -97.56 -72.37 -40.14
CA LYS A 35 -96.30 -72.43 -39.38
C LYS A 35 -95.15 -71.76 -40.12
N ASP A 36 -95.01 -72.02 -41.42
CA ASP A 36 -93.93 -71.46 -42.25
C ASP A 36 -94.06 -69.92 -42.34
N VAL A 37 -95.29 -69.40 -42.52
CA VAL A 37 -95.56 -67.95 -42.48
C VAL A 37 -95.26 -67.35 -41.10
N MET A 38 -95.63 -68.03 -40.01
CA MET A 38 -95.38 -67.56 -38.64
C MET A 38 -93.89 -67.58 -38.28
N ASP A 39 -93.14 -68.57 -38.75
CA ASP A 39 -91.70 -68.64 -38.54
C ASP A 39 -90.99 -67.51 -39.31
N GLU A 40 -91.42 -67.18 -40.54
CA GLU A 40 -90.93 -66.02 -41.28
C GLU A 40 -91.33 -64.69 -40.62
N ALA A 41 -92.55 -64.56 -40.10
CA ALA A 41 -92.98 -63.35 -39.38
C ALA A 41 -92.10 -63.09 -38.14
N LYS A 42 -91.64 -64.15 -37.45
CA LYS A 42 -90.71 -64.05 -36.32
C LYS A 42 -89.30 -63.63 -36.71
N THR A 43 -88.92 -63.68 -37.99
CA THR A 43 -87.63 -63.16 -38.47
C THR A 43 -87.65 -61.66 -38.74
N LYS A 44 -88.84 -61.03 -38.76
CA LYS A 44 -89.00 -59.58 -38.95
C LYS A 44 -88.87 -58.82 -37.63
N ALA A 45 -88.38 -57.58 -37.71
CA ALA A 45 -88.27 -56.70 -36.56
C ALA A 45 -89.66 -56.16 -36.13
N PRO A 46 -89.88 -55.87 -34.83
CA PRO A 46 -91.09 -55.20 -34.36
C PRO A 46 -91.31 -53.85 -35.06
N LEU A 47 -92.56 -53.50 -35.36
CA LEU A 47 -92.90 -52.23 -36.01
C LEU A 47 -92.58 -51.04 -35.11
N ASP A 48 -92.90 -51.15 -33.82
CA ASP A 48 -92.64 -50.12 -32.83
C ASP A 48 -91.32 -50.40 -32.10
N SER A 49 -90.39 -49.45 -32.18
CA SER A 49 -89.10 -49.47 -31.47
C SER A 49 -88.31 -50.79 -31.65
N PRO A 50 -88.01 -51.20 -32.89
CA PRO A 50 -87.17 -52.37 -33.11
C PRO A 50 -85.78 -52.17 -32.48
N ALA A 51 -85.31 -53.19 -31.75
CA ALA A 51 -83.93 -53.22 -31.30
C ALA A 51 -83.02 -53.64 -32.47
N PHE A 52 -82.25 -52.71 -33.01
CA PHE A 52 -81.27 -53.03 -34.04
C PHE A 52 -80.01 -53.62 -33.40
N THR A 53 -79.58 -54.79 -33.89
CA THR A 53 -78.31 -55.43 -33.51
C THR A 53 -77.48 -55.71 -34.76
N GLY A 54 -76.16 -55.84 -34.63
CA GLY A 54 -75.27 -56.01 -35.78
C GLY A 54 -75.05 -54.72 -36.57
N THR A 55 -75.15 -54.78 -37.91
CA THR A 55 -74.86 -53.66 -38.83
C THR A 55 -76.09 -53.33 -39.69
N PRO A 56 -77.17 -52.77 -39.08
CA PRO A 56 -78.38 -52.39 -39.81
C PRO A 56 -78.05 -51.37 -40.91
N THR A 57 -78.69 -51.50 -42.07
CA THR A 57 -78.56 -50.53 -43.16
C THR A 57 -79.85 -49.72 -43.25
N THR A 58 -79.71 -48.41 -43.43
CA THR A 58 -80.83 -47.49 -43.68
C THR A 58 -80.48 -46.63 -44.89
N PRO A 59 -81.48 -46.20 -45.69
CA PRO A 59 -81.26 -45.16 -46.69
C PRO A 59 -80.62 -43.93 -46.07
N THR A 60 -79.67 -43.30 -46.77
CA THR A 60 -79.03 -42.06 -46.28
C THR A 60 -80.02 -40.92 -46.41
N PRO A 61 -80.36 -40.21 -45.31
CA PRO A 61 -81.22 -39.04 -45.37
C PRO A 61 -80.66 -37.95 -46.29
N PRO A 62 -81.53 -37.09 -46.87
CA PRO A 62 -81.10 -35.89 -47.59
C PRO A 62 -80.45 -34.87 -46.64
N ASP A 63 -79.66 -33.95 -47.18
CA ASP A 63 -78.80 -33.04 -46.39
C ASP A 63 -79.58 -32.05 -45.50
N ASP A 64 -80.82 -31.77 -45.86
CA ASP A 64 -81.75 -30.88 -45.15
C ASP A 64 -82.71 -31.63 -44.20
N ALA A 65 -82.46 -32.92 -43.96
CA ALA A 65 -83.25 -33.72 -43.02
C ALA A 65 -83.23 -33.09 -41.62
N ALA A 66 -84.41 -32.78 -41.10
CA ALA A 66 -84.63 -32.14 -39.80
C ALA A 66 -85.68 -32.86 -38.93
N GLY A 67 -86.13 -34.04 -39.36
CA GLY A 67 -87.19 -34.81 -38.73
C GLY A 67 -86.68 -35.93 -37.83
N LEU A 68 -87.45 -37.02 -37.77
CA LEU A 68 -87.16 -38.22 -36.97
C LEU A 68 -86.49 -39.34 -37.80
N GLU A 69 -85.83 -38.99 -38.91
CA GLU A 69 -85.14 -39.96 -39.75
C GLU A 69 -83.98 -40.65 -39.01
N ALA A 70 -83.71 -41.92 -39.34
CA ALA A 70 -82.58 -42.66 -38.78
C ALA A 70 -81.25 -42.12 -39.35
N ALA A 71 -80.51 -41.35 -38.57
CA ALA A 71 -79.19 -40.86 -38.94
C ALA A 71 -78.20 -42.02 -39.08
N ASN A 72 -77.69 -42.25 -40.29
CA ASN A 72 -76.69 -43.28 -40.55
C ASN A 72 -75.27 -42.69 -40.57
N ALA A 73 -74.27 -43.58 -40.53
CA ALA A 73 -72.87 -43.15 -40.47
C ALA A 73 -72.43 -42.34 -41.71
N ALA A 74 -73.05 -42.55 -42.88
CA ALA A 74 -72.74 -41.78 -44.09
C ALA A 74 -73.24 -40.34 -43.97
N PHE A 75 -74.46 -40.14 -43.45
CA PHE A 75 -75.05 -38.84 -43.18
C PHE A 75 -74.21 -38.03 -42.17
N VAL A 76 -73.84 -38.64 -41.04
CA VAL A 76 -73.01 -37.98 -40.01
C VAL A 76 -71.63 -37.62 -40.54
N ARG A 77 -70.96 -38.53 -41.26
CA ARG A 77 -69.66 -38.23 -41.87
C ARG A 77 -69.75 -37.11 -42.91
N LYS A 78 -70.84 -37.07 -43.69
CA LYS A 78 -71.06 -36.02 -44.70
C LYS A 78 -71.26 -34.65 -44.04
N LEU A 79 -72.08 -34.55 -42.99
CA LEU A 79 -72.26 -33.30 -42.26
C LEU A 79 -70.99 -32.83 -41.54
N LEU A 80 -70.22 -33.76 -40.95
CA LEU A 80 -68.92 -33.45 -40.38
C LEU A 80 -67.94 -32.96 -41.45
N ALA A 81 -67.91 -33.61 -42.62
CA ALA A 81 -67.09 -33.17 -43.74
C ALA A 81 -67.55 -31.82 -44.30
N ALA A 82 -68.85 -31.50 -44.27
CA ALA A 82 -69.37 -30.18 -44.65
C ALA A 82 -68.99 -29.11 -43.61
N LEU A 83 -69.04 -29.43 -42.32
CA LEU A 83 -68.58 -28.55 -41.25
C LEU A 83 -67.08 -28.25 -41.38
N VAL A 84 -66.26 -29.29 -41.58
CA VAL A 84 -64.80 -29.15 -41.79
C VAL A 84 -64.48 -28.51 -43.14
N GLY A 85 -65.23 -28.87 -44.19
CA GLY A 85 -65.03 -28.41 -45.57
C GLY A 85 -65.58 -27.03 -45.88
N SER A 86 -66.42 -26.47 -45.00
CA SER A 86 -66.91 -25.09 -45.12
C SER A 86 -65.86 -24.05 -44.71
N SER A 87 -64.79 -24.46 -44.01
CA SER A 87 -63.66 -23.58 -43.70
C SER A 87 -62.32 -24.33 -43.51
N PRO A 88 -61.80 -25.00 -44.56
CA PRO A 88 -60.46 -25.57 -44.52
C PRO A 88 -59.41 -24.49 -44.25
N GLU A 89 -59.60 -23.30 -44.84
CA GLU A 89 -58.70 -22.15 -44.64
C GLU A 89 -58.73 -21.63 -43.19
N VAL A 90 -59.88 -21.67 -42.50
CA VAL A 90 -59.94 -21.27 -41.08
C VAL A 90 -59.29 -22.33 -40.18
N LEU A 91 -59.49 -23.61 -40.50
CA LEU A 91 -58.84 -24.68 -39.75
C LEU A 91 -57.33 -24.71 -39.99
N ASP A 92 -56.90 -24.42 -41.21
CA ASP A 92 -55.49 -24.27 -41.57
C ASP A 92 -54.89 -23.07 -40.84
N THR A 93 -55.55 -21.91 -40.84
CA THR A 93 -55.08 -20.76 -40.05
C THR A 93 -55.04 -21.03 -38.54
N LEU A 94 -55.99 -21.77 -37.97
CA LEU A 94 -55.93 -22.20 -36.57
C LEU A 94 -54.76 -23.16 -36.30
N ASN A 95 -54.50 -24.09 -37.21
CA ASN A 95 -53.36 -25.00 -37.14
C ASN A 95 -52.03 -24.26 -37.30
N GLU A 96 -51.95 -23.28 -38.21
CA GLU A 96 -50.82 -22.39 -38.41
C GLU A 96 -50.57 -21.51 -37.18
N LEU A 97 -51.61 -20.95 -36.55
CA LEU A 97 -51.46 -20.20 -35.30
C LEU A 97 -50.98 -21.09 -34.16
N ALA A 98 -51.56 -22.28 -34.00
CA ALA A 98 -51.14 -23.23 -32.97
C ALA A 98 -49.66 -23.64 -33.16
N ALA A 99 -49.26 -23.92 -34.40
CA ALA A 99 -47.88 -24.21 -34.76
C ALA A 99 -46.95 -22.99 -34.54
N ALA A 100 -47.38 -21.79 -34.90
CA ALA A 100 -46.63 -20.54 -34.70
C ALA A 100 -46.40 -20.22 -33.20
N LEU A 101 -47.32 -20.64 -32.34
CA LEU A 101 -47.18 -20.58 -30.87
C LEU A 101 -46.51 -21.84 -30.28
N GLY A 102 -46.00 -22.74 -31.12
CA GLY A 102 -45.22 -23.91 -30.70
C GLY A 102 -46.06 -25.07 -30.14
N ASN A 103 -47.37 -25.10 -30.39
CA ASN A 103 -48.30 -26.08 -29.82
C ASN A 103 -48.20 -26.17 -28.27
N ASP A 104 -47.88 -25.06 -27.60
CA ASP A 104 -47.64 -25.03 -26.16
C ASP A 104 -48.94 -24.80 -25.36
N PRO A 105 -49.45 -25.81 -24.62
CA PRO A 105 -50.66 -25.68 -23.80
C PRO A 105 -50.51 -24.66 -22.66
N ASN A 106 -49.26 -24.35 -22.26
CA ASN A 106 -48.93 -23.43 -21.19
C ASN A 106 -48.18 -22.20 -21.73
N PHE A 107 -48.41 -21.80 -22.99
CA PHE A 107 -47.70 -20.71 -23.65
C PHE A 107 -47.53 -19.46 -22.79
N ALA A 108 -48.61 -19.02 -22.11
CA ALA A 108 -48.56 -17.87 -21.21
C ALA A 108 -47.55 -18.06 -20.05
N THR A 109 -47.55 -19.24 -19.42
CA THR A 109 -46.60 -19.60 -18.36
C THR A 109 -45.18 -19.72 -18.91
N THR A 110 -45.00 -20.33 -20.09
CA THR A 110 -43.69 -20.45 -20.75
C THR A 110 -43.08 -19.09 -21.05
N ILE A 111 -43.85 -18.18 -21.66
CA ILE A 111 -43.41 -16.81 -21.95
C ILE A 111 -43.17 -16.03 -20.67
N THR A 112 -44.02 -16.17 -19.65
CA THR A 112 -43.81 -15.51 -18.36
C THR A 112 -42.53 -15.99 -17.69
N ASN A 113 -42.24 -17.29 -17.71
CA ASN A 113 -41.00 -17.86 -17.18
C ASN A 113 -39.78 -17.40 -17.98
N ALA A 114 -39.87 -17.37 -19.31
CA ALA A 114 -38.80 -16.89 -20.18
C ALA A 114 -38.50 -15.40 -19.93
N LEU A 115 -39.53 -14.59 -19.71
CA LEU A 115 -39.40 -13.17 -19.40
C LEU A 115 -38.90 -12.93 -17.98
N ALA A 116 -39.33 -13.74 -17.01
CA ALA A 116 -38.84 -13.69 -15.62
C ALA A 116 -37.34 -14.01 -15.50
N GLY A 117 -36.80 -14.80 -16.43
CA GLY A 117 -35.35 -15.05 -16.54
C GLY A 117 -34.55 -13.92 -17.19
N LYS A 118 -35.21 -12.91 -17.77
CA LYS A 118 -34.52 -11.73 -18.33
C LYS A 118 -34.18 -10.76 -17.22
N GLN A 119 -33.01 -10.12 -17.35
CA GLN A 119 -32.61 -9.05 -16.46
C GLN A 119 -33.55 -7.85 -16.64
N PRO A 120 -34.09 -7.26 -15.54
CA PRO A 120 -34.87 -6.03 -15.63
C PRO A 120 -34.08 -4.92 -16.29
N LEU A 121 -34.75 -4.06 -17.06
CA LEU A 121 -34.12 -2.90 -17.66
C LEU A 121 -33.54 -2.01 -16.55
N ASN A 122 -32.26 -1.70 -16.65
CA ASN A 122 -31.54 -0.90 -15.68
C ASN A 122 -30.48 -0.07 -16.40
N ASP A 123 -30.47 1.23 -16.18
CA ASP A 123 -29.62 2.17 -16.91
C ASP A 123 -28.13 1.93 -16.64
N VAL A 124 -27.76 1.52 -15.42
CA VAL A 124 -26.37 1.22 -15.05
C VAL A 124 -25.87 -0.02 -15.77
N LEU A 125 -26.65 -1.10 -15.78
CA LEU A 125 -26.31 -2.33 -16.50
C LEU A 125 -26.25 -2.11 -18.01
N THR A 126 -27.15 -1.28 -18.54
CA THR A 126 -27.15 -0.87 -19.95
C THR A 126 -25.85 -0.12 -20.27
N ALA A 127 -25.46 0.86 -19.44
CA ALA A 127 -24.22 1.61 -19.60
C ALA A 127 -22.97 0.72 -19.52
N ILE A 128 -22.91 -0.21 -18.56
CA ILE A 128 -21.80 -1.17 -18.42
C ILE A 128 -21.73 -2.10 -19.66
N SER A 129 -22.87 -2.57 -20.15
CA SER A 129 -22.94 -3.47 -21.33
C SER A 129 -22.51 -2.80 -22.64
N ALA A 130 -22.61 -1.47 -22.71
CA ALA A 130 -22.17 -0.69 -23.86
C ALA A 130 -20.65 -0.48 -23.91
N LEU A 131 -19.93 -0.80 -22.82
CA LEU A 131 -18.48 -0.70 -22.77
C LEU A 131 -17.84 -1.81 -23.61
N THR A 132 -16.87 -1.44 -24.45
CA THR A 132 -16.04 -2.42 -25.16
C THR A 132 -15.10 -3.09 -24.17
N GLN A 133 -15.21 -4.42 -24.00
CA GLN A 133 -14.29 -5.19 -23.16
C GLN A 133 -12.84 -5.03 -23.64
N ARG A 134 -11.94 -4.81 -22.69
CA ARG A 134 -10.49 -4.67 -22.91
C ARG A 134 -9.74 -5.41 -21.81
N ALA A 135 -8.65 -6.07 -22.19
CA ALA A 135 -7.73 -6.66 -21.21
C ALA A 135 -7.14 -5.56 -20.32
N ASP A 136 -6.81 -5.92 -19.08
CA ASP A 136 -6.12 -5.05 -18.12
C ASP A 136 -6.85 -3.77 -17.70
N ASN A 137 -8.16 -3.66 -17.97
CA ASN A 137 -8.94 -2.49 -17.58
C ASN A 137 -9.84 -2.76 -16.35
N LEU A 138 -9.94 -1.78 -15.45
CA LEU A 138 -10.88 -1.77 -14.34
C LEU A 138 -12.13 -0.96 -14.68
N LEU A 139 -13.30 -1.52 -14.39
CA LEU A 139 -14.57 -0.81 -14.43
C LEU A 139 -14.67 0.18 -13.27
N TYR A 140 -15.00 1.43 -13.57
CA TYR A 140 -15.23 2.46 -12.57
C TYR A 140 -16.32 3.45 -13.03
N PHE A 141 -16.83 4.25 -12.11
CA PHE A 141 -17.68 5.40 -12.43
C PHE A 141 -16.82 6.66 -12.39
N ASN A 142 -16.85 7.45 -13.46
CA ASN A 142 -16.10 8.69 -13.54
C ASN A 142 -16.78 9.82 -12.74
N THR A 143 -16.20 11.02 -12.76
CA THR A 143 -16.73 12.20 -12.05
C THR A 143 -18.13 12.61 -12.51
N ASP A 144 -18.51 12.24 -13.73
CA ASP A 144 -19.83 12.52 -14.30
C ASP A 144 -20.85 11.42 -13.94
N GLY A 145 -20.45 10.42 -13.15
CA GLY A 145 -21.28 9.27 -12.78
C GLY A 145 -21.44 8.21 -13.87
N ASN A 146 -20.70 8.31 -14.98
CA ASN A 146 -20.78 7.37 -16.10
C ASN A 146 -19.85 6.17 -15.89
N ALA A 147 -20.33 4.97 -16.23
CA ALA A 147 -19.51 3.77 -16.26
C ALA A 147 -18.41 3.91 -17.33
N SER A 148 -17.17 3.59 -16.98
CA SER A 148 -16.01 3.70 -17.86
C SER A 148 -14.93 2.68 -17.48
N LEU A 149 -13.90 2.56 -18.33
CA LEU A 149 -12.80 1.63 -18.15
C LEU A 149 -11.48 2.40 -18.03
N SER A 150 -10.73 2.13 -16.96
CA SER A 150 -9.38 2.66 -16.77
C SER A 150 -8.34 1.56 -16.94
N LEU A 151 -7.26 1.83 -17.67
CA LEU A 151 -6.16 0.88 -17.81
C LEU A 151 -5.44 0.72 -16.46
N LEU A 152 -5.34 -0.50 -15.95
CA LEU A 152 -4.50 -0.84 -14.82
C LEU A 152 -3.08 -1.13 -15.30
N SER A 153 -2.09 -0.51 -14.67
CA SER A 153 -0.69 -0.91 -14.85
C SER A 153 -0.45 -2.33 -14.34
N GLU A 154 0.63 -2.96 -14.78
CA GLU A 154 1.04 -4.29 -14.29
C GLU A 154 1.16 -4.30 -12.75
N LYS A 155 1.82 -3.28 -12.20
CA LYS A 155 1.95 -3.08 -10.75
C LYS A 155 0.59 -2.91 -10.05
N GLY A 156 -0.34 -2.18 -10.67
CA GLY A 156 -1.69 -2.00 -10.13
C GLY A 156 -2.50 -3.30 -10.12
N ARG A 157 -2.37 -4.14 -11.16
CA ARG A 157 -2.97 -5.48 -11.19
C ARG A 157 -2.35 -6.39 -10.14
N ALA A 158 -1.03 -6.38 -9.99
CA ALA A 158 -0.33 -7.15 -8.97
C ALA A 158 -0.78 -6.74 -7.56
N LEU A 159 -0.93 -5.44 -7.30
CA LEU A 159 -1.41 -4.94 -6.01
C LEU A 159 -2.83 -5.41 -5.68
N LEU A 160 -3.74 -5.38 -6.66
CA LEU A 160 -5.13 -5.83 -6.50
C LEU A 160 -5.28 -7.34 -6.41
N ALA A 161 -4.27 -8.11 -6.82
CA ALA A 161 -4.27 -9.57 -6.75
C ALA A 161 -3.95 -10.11 -5.34
N HIS A 162 -3.40 -9.27 -4.46
CA HIS A 162 -3.06 -9.64 -3.09
C HIS A 162 -4.26 -9.46 -2.14
N ASP A 163 -4.44 -10.39 -1.22
CA ASP A 163 -5.53 -10.41 -0.22
C ASP A 163 -5.08 -10.01 1.20
N THR A 164 -3.77 -9.82 1.41
CA THR A 164 -3.16 -9.45 2.69
C THR A 164 -2.41 -8.13 2.59
N ALA A 165 -2.42 -7.36 3.68
CA ALA A 165 -1.70 -6.10 3.75
C ALA A 165 -0.18 -6.31 3.65
N GLU A 166 0.33 -7.46 4.12
CA GLU A 166 1.73 -7.87 4.02
C GLU A 166 2.17 -8.03 2.57
N ALA A 167 1.39 -8.72 1.76
CA ALA A 167 1.68 -8.93 0.35
C ALA A 167 1.53 -7.63 -0.44
N MET A 168 0.53 -6.80 -0.13
CA MET A 168 0.41 -5.45 -0.71
C MET A 168 1.61 -4.55 -0.40
N ARG A 169 2.11 -4.56 0.85
CA ARG A 169 3.33 -3.81 1.22
C ARG A 169 4.55 -4.30 0.47
N THR A 170 4.69 -5.61 0.32
CA THR A 170 5.78 -6.23 -0.46
C THR A 170 5.70 -5.79 -1.92
N GLU A 171 4.50 -5.78 -2.50
CA GLU A 171 4.28 -5.28 -3.87
C GLU A 171 4.67 -3.81 -3.99
N LEU A 172 4.28 -2.97 -3.03
CA LEU A 172 4.66 -1.54 -3.01
C LEU A 172 6.14 -1.30 -2.66
N GLU A 173 6.93 -2.36 -2.43
CA GLU A 173 8.34 -2.29 -2.01
C GLU A 173 8.51 -1.52 -0.69
N LEU A 174 7.43 -1.49 0.11
CA LEU A 174 7.41 -0.96 1.44
C LEU A 174 8.03 -2.00 2.37
N ASN A 175 9.34 -1.87 2.56
CA ASN A 175 10.15 -2.71 3.44
C ASN A 175 9.71 -2.59 4.92
N ALA A 176 10.50 -3.16 5.84
CA ALA A 176 10.22 -3.18 7.27
C ALA A 176 9.86 -1.81 7.89
N ALA A 177 10.34 -0.71 7.32
CA ALA A 177 10.04 0.66 7.77
C ALA A 177 8.53 0.96 7.84
N ALA A 178 7.71 0.41 6.95
CA ALA A 178 6.27 0.66 6.93
C ALA A 178 5.49 -0.01 8.08
N THR A 179 6.15 -0.89 8.83
CA THR A 179 5.58 -1.59 10.00
C THR A 179 6.28 -1.22 11.31
N MET A 180 7.27 -0.34 11.26
CA MET A 180 8.02 0.07 12.44
C MET A 180 7.33 1.24 13.12
N GLU A 181 7.16 1.15 14.44
CA GLU A 181 6.74 2.29 15.24
C GLU A 181 7.81 3.39 15.18
N PRO A 182 7.45 4.65 14.91
CA PRO A 182 8.38 5.76 15.04
C PRO A 182 8.95 5.87 16.45
N GLN A 183 10.17 6.41 16.56
CA GLN A 183 10.72 6.82 17.85
C GLN A 183 9.76 7.76 18.58
N SER A 184 9.53 7.53 19.88
CA SER A 184 8.68 8.43 20.67
C SER A 184 9.33 9.79 20.94
N ASP A 185 10.66 9.83 21.00
CA ASP A 185 11.45 11.03 21.26
C ASP A 185 12.94 10.84 20.87
N ILE A 186 13.74 11.89 21.07
CA ILE A 186 15.16 11.97 20.70
C ILE A 186 16.04 10.90 21.38
N ARG A 187 15.57 10.31 22.47
CA ARG A 187 16.26 9.39 23.37
C ARG A 187 15.73 7.96 23.24
N ASP A 188 14.67 7.74 22.47
CA ASP A 188 14.16 6.41 22.22
C ASP A 188 15.23 5.59 21.46
N ARG A 189 15.86 4.65 22.18
CA ARG A 189 16.85 3.72 21.65
C ARG A 189 16.28 2.30 21.54
N THR A 190 14.95 2.15 21.61
CA THR A 190 14.29 0.84 21.49
C THR A 190 14.65 0.22 20.13
N PRO A 191 15.30 -0.96 20.09
CA PRO A 191 15.61 -1.63 18.85
C PRO A 191 14.34 -1.88 18.01
N GLY A 192 14.42 -1.67 16.71
CA GLY A 192 13.30 -1.92 15.80
C GLY A 192 12.32 -0.76 15.60
N ARG A 193 12.60 0.44 16.14
CA ARG A 193 11.82 1.66 15.84
C ARG A 193 12.37 2.47 14.67
N LEU A 194 11.48 3.16 13.95
CA LEU A 194 11.85 4.03 12.83
C LEU A 194 12.46 5.33 13.37
N ALA A 195 13.65 5.69 12.88
CA ALA A 195 14.33 6.91 13.29
C ALA A 195 13.59 8.15 12.78
N LEU A 196 13.32 9.12 13.66
CA LEU A 196 12.75 10.40 13.28
C LEU A 196 13.86 11.37 12.88
N SER A 197 13.82 11.86 11.64
CA SER A 197 14.71 12.94 11.19
C SER A 197 14.14 14.30 11.61
N GLY A 198 15.00 15.21 12.08
CA GLY A 198 14.76 16.66 12.08
C GLY A 198 13.83 17.29 13.13
N MET A 199 12.91 16.57 13.77
CA MET A 199 12.04 17.17 14.82
C MET A 199 12.58 16.95 16.26
N TYR A 200 13.52 16.02 16.38
CA TYR A 200 13.99 15.45 17.64
C TYR A 200 15.49 15.07 17.53
N GLY A 201 16.28 15.77 16.71
CA GLY A 201 17.70 15.45 16.45
C GLY A 201 18.52 16.68 16.05
N PHE A 202 19.80 16.47 15.65
CA PHE A 202 20.69 17.51 15.12
C PHE A 202 20.06 18.14 13.85
N GLY A 203 19.35 19.26 14.00
CA GLY A 203 18.67 19.95 12.90
C GLY A 203 17.49 20.85 13.31
N GLN A 204 16.95 20.71 14.53
CA GLN A 204 15.90 21.62 15.02
C GLN A 204 16.45 23.05 15.19
N ALA A 205 15.80 24.01 14.54
CA ALA A 205 16.01 25.43 14.80
C ALA A 205 15.18 25.82 16.03
N PHE A 206 15.84 26.16 17.14
CA PHE A 206 15.16 26.66 18.33
C PHE A 206 14.53 28.02 18.05
N THR A 207 13.30 28.21 18.49
CA THR A 207 12.63 29.51 18.52
C THR A 207 12.89 30.20 19.85
N SER A 208 12.73 31.53 19.88
CA SER A 208 12.87 32.31 21.13
C SER A 208 11.88 31.88 22.22
N ALA A 209 10.71 31.33 21.83
CA ALA A 209 9.70 30.83 22.75
C ALA A 209 10.12 29.52 23.47
N GLU A 210 11.07 28.78 22.90
CA GLU A 210 11.58 27.51 23.45
C GLU A 210 12.84 27.71 24.32
N ALA A 211 13.41 28.92 24.34
CA ALA A 211 14.61 29.22 25.09
C ALA A 211 14.36 29.23 26.59
N LEU A 212 15.10 28.41 27.33
CA LEU A 212 15.07 28.39 28.78
C LEU A 212 15.77 29.64 29.32
N SER A 213 15.11 30.38 30.21
CA SER A 213 15.64 31.61 30.78
C SER A 213 16.01 31.43 32.24
N PHE A 214 17.21 31.90 32.60
CA PHE A 214 17.75 31.86 33.96
C PHE A 214 18.26 33.24 34.37
N ASN A 215 18.08 33.60 35.64
CA ASN A 215 18.56 34.84 36.19
C ASN A 215 20.05 34.78 36.54
N GLY A 216 20.56 33.61 36.94
CA GLY A 216 21.99 33.42 37.19
C GLY A 216 22.33 32.03 37.73
N GLN A 217 23.33 31.93 38.60
CA GLN A 217 23.80 30.64 39.10
C GLN A 217 22.74 29.85 39.89
N ALA A 218 21.95 30.52 40.73
CA ALA A 218 21.07 29.86 41.68
C ALA A 218 19.96 29.03 41.00
N ASP A 219 19.29 29.60 40.00
CA ASP A 219 18.23 28.92 39.26
C ASP A 219 18.78 28.00 38.15
N PHE A 220 19.90 28.36 37.52
CA PHE A 220 20.57 27.48 36.56
C PHE A 220 21.02 26.15 37.19
N VAL A 221 21.54 26.16 38.42
CA VAL A 221 22.00 24.93 39.11
C VAL A 221 20.84 23.96 39.40
N ILE A 222 19.63 24.47 39.66
CA ILE A 222 18.44 23.63 39.88
C ILE A 222 18.07 22.89 38.58
N TRP A 223 18.10 23.60 37.45
CA TRP A 223 17.91 22.98 36.14
C TRP A 223 19.03 21.98 35.83
N LEU A 224 20.28 22.35 36.11
CA LEU A 224 21.45 21.49 35.90
C LEU A 224 21.36 20.16 36.66
N GLN A 225 20.70 20.12 37.82
CA GLN A 225 20.45 18.89 38.57
C GLN A 225 19.48 17.95 37.84
N THR A 226 18.45 18.47 37.20
CA THR A 226 17.38 17.64 36.60
C THR A 226 17.50 17.46 35.09
N VAL A 227 18.36 18.24 34.44
CA VAL A 227 18.51 18.22 32.97
C VAL A 227 18.97 16.86 32.45
N THR A 228 18.33 16.44 31.37
CA THR A 228 18.60 15.21 30.62
C THR A 228 19.53 15.48 29.43
N PRO A 229 20.13 14.46 28.81
CA PRO A 229 20.97 14.68 27.64
C PRO A 229 20.17 15.29 26.49
N GLY A 230 20.80 16.21 25.76
CA GLY A 230 20.17 16.90 24.64
C GLY A 230 20.71 18.31 24.43
N ARG A 231 20.16 18.99 23.43
CA ARG A 231 20.50 20.36 23.09
C ARG A 231 19.39 21.31 23.56
N TYR A 232 19.78 22.43 24.15
CA TYR A 232 18.85 23.39 24.74
C TYR A 232 19.22 24.80 24.31
N ALA A 233 18.25 25.57 23.83
CA ALA A 233 18.40 27.03 23.73
C ALA A 233 18.26 27.63 25.13
N VAL A 234 19.23 28.44 25.53
CA VAL A 234 19.33 28.94 26.89
C VAL A 234 19.79 30.40 26.89
N SER A 235 19.13 31.21 27.71
CA SER A 235 19.50 32.58 28.03
C SER A 235 19.75 32.71 29.54
N ILE A 236 20.91 33.21 29.94
CA ILE A 236 21.30 33.46 31.34
C ILE A 236 21.61 34.94 31.50
N ALA A 237 20.86 35.63 32.36
CA ALA A 237 20.97 37.07 32.56
C ALA A 237 22.25 37.51 33.28
N ASP A 238 22.76 36.67 34.21
CA ASP A 238 24.07 36.84 34.84
C ASP A 238 24.83 35.50 34.81
N SER A 239 25.77 35.38 33.86
CA SER A 239 26.62 34.20 33.72
C SER A 239 28.00 34.36 34.37
N SER A 240 28.28 35.51 35.00
CA SER A 240 29.64 35.88 35.45
C SER A 240 30.25 34.89 36.44
N THR A 241 29.40 34.24 37.24
CA THR A 241 29.78 33.22 38.24
C THR A 241 29.81 31.79 37.69
N LEU A 242 29.21 31.58 36.50
CA LEU A 242 29.08 30.27 35.85
C LEU A 242 30.15 30.07 34.78
N LEU A 243 30.41 31.09 33.98
CA LEU A 243 31.22 31.05 32.77
C LEU A 243 32.26 32.16 32.82
N VAL A 244 33.53 31.79 32.69
CA VAL A 244 34.63 32.74 32.73
C VAL A 244 34.61 33.64 31.50
N GLY A 245 34.74 34.95 31.71
CA GLY A 245 34.94 35.95 30.65
C GLY A 245 33.67 36.44 29.96
N THR A 246 32.48 36.04 30.42
CA THR A 246 31.20 36.41 29.82
C THR A 246 30.22 36.81 30.93
N THR A 247 29.55 37.96 30.77
CA THR A 247 28.62 38.47 31.80
C THR A 247 27.19 38.03 31.57
N LYS A 248 26.87 37.67 30.32
CA LYS A 248 25.59 37.06 29.90
C LYS A 248 25.88 35.83 29.06
N PHE A 249 24.92 34.93 28.98
CA PHE A 249 24.97 33.82 28.02
C PHE A 249 23.67 33.79 27.22
N ASN A 250 23.76 33.79 25.90
CA ASN A 250 22.61 33.53 25.05
C ASN A 250 23.06 32.61 23.92
N GLY A 251 22.56 31.39 23.90
CA GLY A 251 23.00 30.43 22.91
C GLY A 251 22.53 29.03 23.20
N ILE A 252 23.33 28.08 22.75
CA ILE A 252 22.99 26.66 22.80
C ILE A 252 23.86 25.96 23.84
N ILE A 253 23.23 25.17 24.70
CA ILE A 253 23.90 24.25 25.61
C ILE A 253 23.65 22.83 25.15
N ASP A 254 24.72 22.09 24.87
CA ASP A 254 24.68 20.66 24.59
C ASP A 254 25.03 19.89 25.87
N VAL A 255 24.09 19.10 26.35
CA VAL A 255 24.19 18.37 27.62
C VAL A 255 24.42 16.90 27.31
N MET A 256 25.54 16.39 27.80
CA MET A 256 25.91 14.99 27.71
C MET A 256 26.01 14.40 29.11
N TRP A 257 25.40 13.24 29.34
CA TRP A 257 25.67 12.48 30.55
C TRP A 257 26.93 11.64 30.34
N SER A 258 27.75 11.53 31.39
CA SER A 258 28.96 10.72 31.38
C SER A 258 28.62 9.25 31.09
N PRO A 259 29.34 8.54 30.22
CA PRO A 259 29.15 7.09 30.06
C PRO A 259 29.66 6.30 31.28
N SER A 260 30.53 6.90 32.10
CA SER A 260 31.08 6.33 33.33
C SER A 260 30.52 7.01 34.59
N ASP A 261 30.53 6.31 35.72
CA ASP A 261 30.19 6.83 37.06
C ASP A 261 28.75 7.36 37.19
N ASN A 262 27.80 6.61 36.65
CA ASN A 262 26.39 6.96 36.56
C ASN A 262 25.47 5.99 37.33
N ASP A 263 25.95 5.41 38.42
CA ASP A 263 25.27 4.30 39.12
C ASP A 263 24.02 4.72 39.92
N GLY A 264 23.81 6.03 40.12
CA GLY A 264 22.60 6.56 40.77
C GLY A 264 21.39 6.59 39.83
N SER A 265 20.19 6.25 40.32
CA SER A 265 18.93 6.39 39.55
C SER A 265 18.46 7.85 39.42
N ASP A 266 18.87 8.72 40.33
CA ASP A 266 18.51 10.13 40.36
C ASP A 266 19.32 10.95 39.34
N SER A 267 18.61 11.69 38.49
CA SER A 267 19.16 12.63 37.50
C SER A 267 20.13 13.65 38.09
N ALA A 268 19.95 14.04 39.36
CA ALA A 268 20.86 14.93 40.06
C ALA A 268 22.25 14.31 40.15
N ARG A 269 22.35 13.03 40.51
CA ARG A 269 23.62 12.32 40.75
C ARG A 269 24.38 11.95 39.48
N LYS A 270 23.79 12.13 38.30
CA LYS A 270 24.43 11.83 37.02
C LYS A 270 25.52 12.85 36.74
N PHE A 271 26.69 12.39 36.33
CA PHE A 271 27.77 13.27 35.91
C PHE A 271 27.44 13.84 34.53
N LYS A 272 27.63 15.14 34.36
CA LYS A 272 27.24 15.85 33.14
C LYS A 272 28.40 16.65 32.58
N THR A 273 28.56 16.59 31.27
CA THR A 273 29.43 17.47 30.51
C THR A 273 28.53 18.36 29.67
N LEU A 274 28.74 19.66 29.78
CA LEU A 274 27.95 20.66 29.09
C LEU A 274 28.87 21.46 28.18
N LEU A 275 28.54 21.53 26.90
CA LEU A 275 29.20 22.40 25.93
C LEU A 275 28.31 23.61 25.66
N TYR A 276 28.85 24.79 25.91
CA TYR A 276 28.17 26.06 25.75
C TYR A 276 28.65 26.66 24.43
N TYR A 277 27.71 26.97 23.55
CA TYR A 277 27.95 27.64 22.28
C TYR A 277 27.26 29.00 22.34
N ASN A 278 28.01 30.04 22.69
CA ASN A 278 27.46 31.39 22.80
C ASN A 278 27.16 31.96 21.40
N GLN A 279 26.03 32.64 21.26
CA GLN A 279 25.66 33.38 20.05
C GLN A 279 26.48 34.68 19.94
N TYR A 280 26.68 35.21 18.71
CA TYR A 280 27.27 36.54 18.51
C TYR A 280 26.44 37.58 19.25
N TYR A 281 26.96 38.11 20.35
CA TYR A 281 26.36 39.23 21.05
C TYR A 281 27.47 40.08 21.70
N GLU A 282 27.53 41.36 21.33
CA GLU A 282 28.45 42.36 21.94
C GLU A 282 29.93 41.91 22.02
N ASP A 283 30.44 41.25 20.97
CA ASP A 283 31.83 40.75 20.85
C ASP A 283 32.23 39.60 21.80
N GLU A 284 31.27 38.99 22.52
CA GLU A 284 31.52 37.84 23.41
C GLU A 284 31.24 36.49 22.70
N HIS A 285 32.28 35.80 22.21
CA HIS A 285 32.16 34.58 21.38
C HIS A 285 32.80 33.34 21.97
N SER A 286 32.22 32.86 23.05
CA SER A 286 32.85 31.80 23.82
C SER A 286 32.27 30.41 23.58
N ILE A 287 33.16 29.42 23.48
CA ILE A 287 32.82 28.02 23.72
C ILE A 287 33.34 27.66 25.10
N HIS A 288 32.45 27.25 26.01
CA HIS A 288 32.84 26.72 27.31
C HIS A 288 32.51 25.25 27.42
N CYS A 289 33.29 24.53 28.21
CA CYS A 289 32.95 23.22 28.70
C CYS A 289 32.76 23.28 30.21
N MET A 290 31.61 22.86 30.70
CA MET A 290 31.37 22.68 32.13
C MET A 290 31.27 21.20 32.46
N ARG A 291 31.91 20.81 33.56
CA ARG A 291 31.79 19.48 34.14
C ARG A 291 31.06 19.58 35.47
N TYR A 292 29.90 18.95 35.52
CA TYR A 292 29.08 18.83 36.71
C TYR A 292 29.24 17.43 37.30
N ARG A 293 29.59 17.38 38.59
CA ARG A 293 29.89 16.15 39.32
C ARG A 293 29.26 16.18 40.71
N TYR A 294 28.86 15.01 41.18
CA TYR A 294 28.49 14.79 42.57
C TYR A 294 29.61 14.08 43.31
N SER A 295 30.08 14.66 44.42
CA SER A 295 31.12 14.04 45.23
C SER A 295 31.01 14.50 46.69
N GLY A 296 31.19 13.59 47.64
CA GLY A 296 31.26 13.95 49.06
C GLY A 296 29.98 14.63 49.60
N ASN A 297 28.81 14.17 49.15
CA ASN A 297 27.50 14.74 49.50
C ASN A 297 27.30 16.21 49.09
N SER A 298 28.07 16.66 48.09
CA SER A 298 28.00 18.00 47.52
C SER A 298 28.09 17.96 45.99
N TRP A 299 27.57 19.00 45.35
CA TRP A 299 27.61 19.19 43.91
C TRP A 299 28.75 20.13 43.57
N ASN A 300 29.55 19.79 42.56
CA ASN A 300 30.61 20.65 42.07
C ASN A 300 30.47 20.82 40.55
N ALA A 301 30.49 22.07 40.09
CA ALA A 301 30.54 22.42 38.69
C ALA A 301 31.81 23.21 38.42
N THR A 302 32.61 22.75 37.45
CA THR A 302 33.82 23.44 37.00
C THR A 302 33.64 23.82 35.54
N SER A 303 33.81 25.10 35.22
CA SER A 303 33.80 25.58 33.83
C SER A 303 35.22 25.85 33.34
N SER A 304 35.47 25.49 32.09
CA SER A 304 36.71 25.76 31.36
C SER A 304 36.38 26.42 30.04
N LEU A 305 37.03 27.55 29.76
CA LEU A 305 36.95 28.25 28.49
C LEU A 305 37.76 27.48 27.44
N ILE A 306 37.14 27.17 26.29
CA ILE A 306 37.79 26.46 25.17
C ILE A 306 38.22 27.46 24.10
N VAL A 307 37.32 28.36 23.70
CA VAL A 307 37.57 29.44 22.72
C VAL A 307 36.85 30.68 23.22
N TYR A 308 37.46 31.86 23.11
CA TYR A 308 36.86 33.12 23.60
C TYR A 308 36.27 34.01 22.49
N ASP A 309 36.86 33.95 21.28
CA ASP A 309 36.40 34.54 20.01
C ASP A 309 37.45 34.25 18.89
N GLY A 310 37.21 34.71 17.64
CA GLY A 310 38.15 34.55 16.51
C GLY A 310 39.46 35.35 16.64
N ASN A 311 39.41 36.56 17.19
CA ASN A 311 40.58 37.32 17.62
C ASN A 311 41.29 36.66 18.80
N SER A 312 40.60 35.83 19.58
CA SER A 312 41.14 35.11 20.73
C SER A 312 41.73 33.77 20.38
N LEU A 313 41.33 33.12 19.29
CA LEU A 313 42.15 32.07 18.68
C LEU A 313 43.46 32.67 18.15
N ALA A 314 43.38 33.81 17.47
CA ALA A 314 44.55 34.53 16.98
C ALA A 314 45.42 35.10 18.13
N TYR A 315 44.82 35.59 19.21
CA TYR A 315 45.48 36.05 20.43
C TYR A 315 46.01 34.89 21.26
N LEU A 316 45.30 33.76 21.37
CA LEU A 316 45.83 32.55 21.99
C LEU A 316 47.05 32.08 21.23
N MET A 317 46.99 32.01 19.89
CA MET A 317 48.14 31.67 19.07
C MET A 317 49.27 32.69 19.17
N SER A 318 49.00 34.01 19.30
CA SER A 318 50.03 35.06 19.36
C SER A 318 50.58 35.36 20.76
N SER A 319 49.80 35.16 21.82
CA SER A 319 50.18 35.31 23.24
C SER A 319 50.97 34.11 23.77
N THR A 320 51.14 33.08 22.95
CA THR A 320 51.98 31.93 23.27
C THR A 320 53.48 32.15 23.03
N ALA A 321 53.89 33.38 22.69
CA ALA A 321 55.28 33.79 22.78
C ALA A 321 55.62 34.07 24.26
N GLY A 322 56.20 33.07 24.94
CA GLY A 322 56.59 33.12 26.34
C GLY A 322 57.78 34.05 26.62
N ASN A 323 58.11 34.23 27.91
CA ASN A 323 59.19 35.13 28.34
C ASN A 323 60.58 34.59 27.91
N GLY A 324 61.23 35.27 26.95
CA GLY A 324 62.58 34.95 26.49
C GLY A 324 63.63 35.97 26.94
N PRO A 325 64.93 35.69 26.74
CA PRO A 325 66.02 36.55 27.19
C PRO A 325 66.12 37.91 26.45
N PHE A 326 65.41 38.08 25.33
CA PHE A 326 65.39 39.31 24.53
C PHE A 326 63.98 39.69 24.09
N SER A 327 63.73 40.99 23.86
CA SER A 327 62.43 41.50 23.41
C SER A 327 61.95 40.98 22.05
N TYR A 328 62.86 40.40 21.25
CA TYR A 328 62.60 39.89 19.90
C TYR A 328 62.72 38.35 19.76
N TYR A 329 63.13 37.64 20.82
CA TYR A 329 63.25 36.18 20.83
C TYR A 329 62.57 35.61 22.07
N GLN A 330 61.35 35.10 21.88
CA GLN A 330 60.45 34.59 22.91
C GLN A 330 60.26 33.08 22.75
N TYR A 331 60.15 32.36 23.86
CA TYR A 331 60.02 30.90 23.83
C TYR A 331 58.57 30.47 23.59
N PRO A 332 58.27 29.53 22.68
CA PRO A 332 56.90 29.08 22.45
C PRO A 332 56.32 28.40 23.71
N ALA A 333 55.06 28.66 24.03
CA ALA A 333 54.35 27.98 25.10
C ALA A 333 54.04 26.51 24.74
N VAL A 334 53.62 25.71 25.72
CA VAL A 334 53.16 24.33 25.49
C VAL A 334 51.93 24.34 24.57
N GLY A 335 51.89 23.46 23.58
CA GLY A 335 50.84 23.35 22.58
C GLY A 335 51.05 24.18 21.31
N VAL A 336 52.12 24.98 21.24
CA VAL A 336 52.38 25.87 20.11
C VAL A 336 53.12 25.16 18.99
N PRO A 337 52.61 25.22 17.74
CA PRO A 337 53.35 24.76 16.60
C PRO A 337 54.47 25.75 16.24
N ILE A 338 55.70 25.27 16.11
CA ILE A 338 56.85 26.02 15.64
C ILE A 338 57.46 25.38 14.41
N MET A 339 57.97 26.21 13.51
CA MET A 339 58.85 25.74 12.44
C MET A 339 60.29 25.90 12.91
N ALA A 340 61.00 24.78 13.01
CA ALA A 340 62.36 24.74 13.54
C ALA A 340 63.21 23.74 12.76
N VAL A 341 64.52 23.75 13.03
CA VAL A 341 65.45 22.79 12.45
C VAL A 341 66.01 21.89 13.52
N TYR A 342 65.78 20.58 13.39
CA TYR A 342 66.39 19.58 14.24
C TYR A 342 67.82 19.28 13.79
N GLN A 343 68.78 19.40 14.71
CA GLN A 343 70.22 19.31 14.44
C GLN A 343 70.83 17.96 14.89
N GLY A 344 70.02 16.92 15.08
CA GLY A 344 70.48 15.60 15.57
C GLY A 344 70.68 15.57 17.09
N GLU A 345 71.08 14.43 17.65
CA GLU A 345 71.23 14.28 19.12
C GLU A 345 72.44 15.03 19.68
N SER A 346 73.50 15.18 18.89
CA SER A 346 74.67 16.01 19.24
C SER A 346 75.27 16.69 18.00
N PHE A 347 76.10 17.72 18.20
CA PHE A 347 76.67 18.48 17.08
C PHE A 347 77.60 17.59 16.24
N GLY A 348 77.33 17.51 14.93
CA GLY A 348 78.11 16.67 14.02
C GLY A 348 77.67 15.21 13.97
N GLU A 349 76.55 14.85 14.59
CA GLU A 349 75.91 13.54 14.42
C GLU A 349 74.89 13.54 13.28
N ASN A 350 74.56 12.35 12.76
CA ASN A 350 73.48 12.21 11.80
C ASN A 350 72.15 12.59 12.46
N ALA A 351 71.41 13.50 11.82
CA ALA A 351 70.04 13.77 12.22
C ALA A 351 69.08 12.83 11.45
N SER A 352 68.05 12.36 12.15
CA SER A 352 66.85 11.74 11.56
C SER A 352 65.65 12.21 12.34
N LEU A 353 64.54 12.41 11.63
CA LEU A 353 63.30 12.90 12.20
C LEU A 353 62.11 12.20 11.54
N GLY A 354 61.38 11.42 12.32
CA GLY A 354 60.09 10.83 12.00
C GLY A 354 58.92 11.69 12.49
N LEU A 355 57.76 11.51 11.86
CA LEU A 355 56.50 12.06 12.38
C LEU A 355 56.19 11.43 13.74
N GLY A 356 55.96 12.26 14.76
CA GLY A 356 55.68 11.84 16.13
C GLY A 356 56.91 11.69 17.02
N ASP A 357 58.12 11.83 16.49
CA ASP A 357 59.34 11.76 17.29
C ASP A 357 59.38 12.90 18.31
N THR A 358 59.79 12.58 19.53
CA THR A 358 59.96 13.57 20.59
C THR A 358 61.42 13.97 20.71
N VAL A 359 61.71 15.24 20.43
CA VAL A 359 63.07 15.79 20.46
C VAL A 359 63.21 16.84 21.56
N PRO A 360 64.39 16.96 22.17
CA PRO A 360 64.67 18.05 23.11
C PRO A 360 64.74 19.39 22.37
N GLY A 361 64.10 20.43 22.91
CA GLY A 361 64.11 21.77 22.32
C GLY A 361 65.51 22.38 22.23
N SER A 362 66.44 21.94 23.09
CA SER A 362 67.86 22.34 23.03
C SER A 362 68.56 21.91 21.73
N ARG A 363 67.94 21.02 20.95
CA ARG A 363 68.41 20.52 19.65
C ARG A 363 67.61 21.08 18.48
N LEU A 364 66.65 21.96 18.75
CA LEU A 364 65.88 22.70 17.76
C LEU A 364 66.43 24.12 17.63
N GLY A 365 66.82 24.49 16.42
CA GLY A 365 67.21 25.86 16.08
C GLY A 365 66.06 26.62 15.40
N PRO A 366 65.89 27.92 15.67
CA PRO A 366 64.91 28.74 14.96
C PRO A 366 65.25 28.85 13.47
N LEU A 367 64.22 28.87 12.64
CA LEU A 367 64.33 29.03 11.19
C LEU A 367 64.01 30.48 10.80
N ALA A 368 64.91 31.14 10.08
CA ALA A 368 64.66 32.43 9.47
C ALA A 368 64.78 32.30 7.94
N MET A 369 63.82 32.87 7.22
CA MET A 369 63.89 32.99 5.76
C MET A 369 63.92 34.47 5.40
N SER A 370 64.89 34.88 4.59
CA SER A 370 65.02 36.26 4.12
C SER A 370 65.18 36.30 2.60
N ALA A 371 64.76 37.39 2.01
CA ALA A 371 64.92 37.67 0.59
C ALA A 371 65.25 39.16 0.43
N GLN A 372 65.98 39.54 -0.61
CA GLN A 372 66.28 40.95 -0.85
C GLN A 372 65.03 41.67 -1.37
N VAL A 373 64.77 42.86 -0.83
CA VAL A 373 63.67 43.72 -1.25
C VAL A 373 64.25 45.08 -1.69
N SER A 374 63.79 45.61 -2.83
CA SER A 374 64.14 46.96 -3.29
C SER A 374 63.10 47.98 -2.86
N ASP A 375 63.47 49.25 -2.80
CA ASP A 375 62.60 50.39 -2.43
C ASP A 375 61.35 50.57 -3.31
N THR A 376 61.28 49.88 -4.46
CA THR A 376 60.14 49.89 -5.40
C THR A 376 59.27 48.63 -5.36
N GLY A 377 59.47 47.72 -4.40
CA GLY A 377 58.44 46.77 -3.97
C GLY A 377 58.36 45.38 -4.62
N THR A 378 59.20 45.00 -5.58
CA THR A 378 59.26 43.58 -6.03
C THR A 378 60.58 43.21 -6.72
N TYR A 379 61.25 42.16 -6.25
CA TYR A 379 62.42 41.53 -6.90
C TYR A 379 62.31 40.01 -6.83
N ALA A 380 62.89 39.32 -7.83
CA ALA A 380 63.11 37.88 -7.78
C ALA A 380 64.52 37.61 -7.21
N SER A 381 64.61 37.33 -5.91
CA SER A 381 65.85 36.86 -5.28
C SER A 381 65.67 35.43 -4.78
N SER A 382 66.73 34.62 -4.81
CA SER A 382 66.72 33.33 -4.12
C SER A 382 66.58 33.56 -2.60
N PRO A 383 65.57 32.98 -1.93
CA PRO A 383 65.43 33.12 -0.49
C PRO A 383 66.62 32.47 0.21
N GLN A 384 67.18 33.16 1.20
CA GLN A 384 68.18 32.62 2.10
C GLN A 384 67.48 32.01 3.30
N VAL A 385 67.82 30.75 3.59
CA VAL A 385 67.35 30.05 4.80
C VAL A 385 68.50 30.07 5.80
N VAL A 386 68.28 30.70 6.94
CA VAL A 386 69.24 30.82 8.04
C VAL A 386 68.71 30.02 9.22
N ILE A 387 69.60 29.25 9.84
CA ILE A 387 69.27 28.39 10.98
C ILE A 387 70.03 28.95 12.18
N GLY A 388 69.32 29.28 13.25
CA GLY A 388 69.95 29.63 14.52
C GLY A 388 70.72 28.43 15.08
N GLY A 389 71.97 28.63 15.47
CA GLY A 389 72.78 27.58 16.08
C GLY A 389 72.16 27.12 17.39
N ALA A 390 72.03 25.80 17.60
CA ALA A 390 71.48 25.23 18.83
C ALA A 390 72.25 25.60 20.13
N GLY A 391 73.44 26.18 19.99
CA GLY A 391 74.25 26.69 21.11
C GLY A 391 73.97 28.14 21.51
N GLU A 392 73.29 28.93 20.67
CA GLU A 392 73.08 30.38 20.90
C GLU A 392 71.59 30.74 20.98
N TYR A 393 70.75 30.10 20.16
CA TYR A 393 69.30 30.28 20.17
C TYR A 393 68.62 28.91 20.07
N ASN A 394 68.20 28.36 21.21
CA ASN A 394 67.48 27.08 21.29
C ASN A 394 66.11 27.23 21.95
N PHE A 395 65.32 26.18 21.94
CA PHE A 395 63.98 26.16 22.54
C PHE A 395 63.98 25.37 23.87
N PRO A 396 63.21 25.78 24.89
CA PRO A 396 63.12 25.06 26.14
C PRO A 396 62.18 23.86 26.03
N GLY A 397 62.41 22.84 26.87
CA GLY A 397 61.49 21.72 27.04
C GLY A 397 61.56 20.67 25.92
N ARG A 398 60.44 19.99 25.67
CA ARG A 398 60.36 18.89 24.69
C ARG A 398 59.31 19.18 23.62
N TYR A 399 59.56 18.68 22.42
CA TYR A 399 58.72 18.90 21.26
C TYR A 399 58.44 17.61 20.53
N THR A 400 57.23 17.48 20.02
CA THR A 400 56.85 16.39 19.11
C THR A 400 56.88 16.89 17.68
N ALA A 401 57.54 16.15 16.79
CA ALA A 401 57.56 16.44 15.37
C ALA A 401 56.19 16.16 14.73
N LEU A 402 55.65 17.16 14.05
CA LEU A 402 54.44 17.07 13.24
C LEU A 402 54.75 16.83 11.74
N SER A 403 56.03 16.65 11.42
CA SER A 403 56.53 16.35 10.08
C SER A 403 57.84 15.57 10.17
N GLY A 404 58.05 14.62 9.24
CA GLY A 404 59.27 13.82 9.19
C GLY A 404 59.04 12.51 8.44
N LEU A 405 60.11 11.90 7.92
CA LEU A 405 60.07 10.65 7.16
C LEU A 405 60.98 9.56 7.76
N GLY A 406 61.76 9.87 8.81
CA GLY A 406 62.61 8.91 9.53
C GLY A 406 63.93 8.53 8.83
N ASN A 407 64.33 9.24 7.76
CA ASN A 407 65.55 8.95 7.01
C ASN A 407 66.77 9.69 7.61
N ASN A 408 67.92 9.00 7.72
CA ASN A 408 69.20 9.60 8.13
C ASN A 408 69.86 10.36 6.95
N TYR A 409 70.18 11.65 7.13
CA TYR A 409 70.84 12.44 6.07
C TYR A 409 72.13 13.13 6.55
N GLY A 410 73.15 12.36 6.94
CA GLY A 410 74.51 12.88 7.11
C GLY A 410 74.73 13.83 8.31
N THR A 411 75.99 14.07 8.66
CA THR A 411 76.42 14.83 9.85
C THR A 411 76.44 16.35 9.67
N GLN A 412 76.10 16.83 8.47
CA GLN A 412 76.14 18.25 8.08
C GLN A 412 74.75 18.82 7.72
N ARG A 413 73.66 18.12 8.03
CA ARG A 413 72.29 18.55 7.65
C ARG A 413 71.36 18.56 8.87
N GLY A 414 70.58 19.63 8.98
CA GLY A 414 69.46 19.72 9.90
C GLY A 414 68.12 19.49 9.18
N PHE A 415 67.11 19.04 9.91
CA PHE A 415 65.77 18.75 9.37
C PHE A 415 64.83 19.88 9.71
N ILE A 416 64.43 20.64 8.69
CA ILE A 416 63.35 21.63 8.83
C ILE A 416 62.04 20.85 9.02
N GLY A 417 61.34 21.13 10.10
CA GLY A 417 60.08 20.49 10.41
C GLY A 417 59.15 21.41 11.18
N LEU A 418 57.88 21.03 11.20
CA LEU A 418 56.89 21.55 12.12
C LEU A 418 56.94 20.71 13.40
N PHE A 419 56.95 21.38 14.54
CA PHE A 419 56.99 20.76 15.85
C PHE A 419 55.95 21.38 16.75
N VAL A 420 55.41 20.65 17.71
CA VAL A 420 54.57 21.19 18.78
C VAL A 420 55.26 21.02 20.13
N ARG A 421 55.31 22.07 20.94
CA ARG A 421 55.85 21.97 22.30
C ARG A 421 54.90 21.14 23.15
N ILE A 422 55.42 20.17 23.89
CA ILE A 422 54.62 19.31 24.78
C ILE A 422 54.96 19.51 26.26
N GLU A 423 56.14 20.05 26.57
CA GLU A 423 56.65 20.30 27.93
C GLU A 423 57.49 21.57 27.96
#